data_AF-A0A7X0NNZ7-F1
#
_entry.id   AF-A0A7X0NNZ7-F1
#
_cell.length_a   1.000
_cell.length_b   1.000
_cell.length_c   1.000
_cell.angle_alpha   90.00
_cell.angle_beta   90.00
_cell.angle_gamma   90.00
#
_symmetry.space_group_name_H-M   'P 1'
#
loop_
_entity.id
_entity.type
_entity.pdbx_description
1 polymer ?
#
loop_
_entity_poly.entity_id
_entity_poly.type
_entity_poly.pdbx_seq_one_letter_code
_entity_poly.pdbx_strand_id
1 'polypeptide(L)'
;MQVIAACHVRPITQVRVWGRNRERADLLASRLRDDLPEVEILAEDDHQRSARNADILITATASRQPFLRGSWLSEGQHVTAIGADDADKRELDSGCYARADRVVIDSRVLNQQCGDLPPALKQLKIQPDELG
;
A
#
# COMPACT_ATOMS: atom_id res chain seq x y z
N MET A 1 -2.47 13.33 2.69
CA MET A 1 -1.05 13.76 2.62
C MET A 1 -0.13 12.79 1.88
N GLN A 2 -0.22 11.45 2.06
CA GLN A 2 0.71 10.51 1.39
C GLN A 2 0.70 10.59 -0.14
N VAL A 3 -0.49 10.59 -0.75
CA VAL A 3 -0.62 10.73 -2.21
C VAL A 3 -0.12 12.08 -2.72
N ILE A 4 -0.33 13.16 -1.96
CA ILE A 4 0.18 14.49 -2.29
C ILE A 4 1.72 14.46 -2.29
N ALA A 5 2.33 13.87 -1.26
CA ALA A 5 3.79 13.71 -1.21
C ALA A 5 4.32 12.89 -2.40
N ALA A 6 3.65 11.80 -2.77
CA ALA A 6 4.02 11.01 -3.95
C ALA A 6 3.96 11.85 -5.24
N CYS A 7 2.93 12.67 -5.42
CA CYS A 7 2.79 13.56 -6.58
C CYS A 7 3.85 14.67 -6.62
N HIS A 8 4.42 15.06 -5.48
CA HIS A 8 5.52 16.05 -5.44
C HIS A 8 6.88 15.47 -5.83
N VAL A 9 7.08 14.16 -5.71
CA VAL A 9 8.38 13.49 -5.93
C VAL A 9 8.39 12.58 -7.16
N ARG A 10 7.24 12.41 -7.82
CA ARG A 10 7.05 11.62 -9.04
C ARG A 10 6.05 12.31 -9.97
N PRO A 11 6.21 12.19 -11.30
CA PRO A 11 5.27 12.75 -12.28
C PRO A 11 4.00 11.90 -12.38
N ILE A 12 3.18 11.91 -11.32
CA ILE A 12 1.92 11.16 -11.27
C ILE A 12 0.86 11.90 -12.08
N THR A 13 0.26 11.21 -13.05
CA THR A 13 -0.79 11.77 -13.92
C THR A 13 -2.20 11.31 -13.54
N GLN A 14 -2.31 10.17 -12.85
CA GLN A 14 -3.59 9.60 -12.42
C GLN A 14 -3.48 9.00 -11.01
N VAL A 15 -4.50 9.24 -10.19
CA VAL A 15 -4.67 8.65 -8.86
C VAL A 15 -6.03 7.98 -8.77
N ARG A 16 -6.01 6.72 -8.32
CA ARG A 16 -7.22 5.95 -8.03
C ARG A 16 -7.38 5.76 -6.53
N VAL A 17 -8.50 6.22 -6.00
CA VAL A 17 -8.83 6.14 -4.57
C VAL A 17 -9.84 5.02 -4.37
N TRP A 18 -9.52 4.09 -3.48
CA TRP A 18 -10.44 3.05 -3.05
C TRP A 18 -10.58 3.06 -1.53
N GLY A 19 -11.77 2.71 -1.04
CA GLY A 19 -12.00 2.45 0.36
C GLY A 19 -13.25 1.60 0.56
N ARG A 20 -13.29 0.82 1.65
CA ARG A 20 -14.47 0.00 2.03
C ARG A 20 -15.76 0.80 2.13
N ASN A 21 -15.66 2.09 2.48
CA ASN A 21 -16.78 3.01 2.48
C ASN A 21 -16.64 3.93 1.26
N ARG A 22 -17.57 3.77 0.31
CA ARG A 22 -17.56 4.50 -0.96
C ARG A 22 -17.66 6.02 -0.77
N GLU A 23 -18.56 6.47 0.09
CA GLU A 23 -18.75 7.90 0.39
C GLU A 23 -17.46 8.55 0.90
N ARG A 24 -16.71 7.87 1.78
CA ARG A 24 -15.41 8.35 2.26
C ARG A 24 -14.35 8.39 1.15
N ALA A 25 -14.35 7.42 0.24
CA ALA A 25 -13.46 7.41 -0.91
C ALA A 25 -13.77 8.57 -1.86
N ASP A 26 -15.05 8.84 -2.13
CA ASP A 26 -15.50 9.96 -2.96
C ASP A 26 -15.15 11.31 -2.32
N LEU A 27 -15.34 11.47 -1.00
CA LEU A 27 -14.94 12.67 -0.26
C LEU A 27 -13.43 12.92 -0.33
N LEU A 28 -12.62 11.87 -0.20
CA LEU A 28 -11.17 11.97 -0.34
C LEU A 28 -10.79 12.34 -1.77
N ALA A 29 -11.38 11.68 -2.77
CA ALA A 29 -11.14 12.01 -4.18
C ALA A 29 -11.50 13.46 -4.50
N SER A 30 -12.61 13.98 -3.97
CA SER A 30 -13.00 15.39 -4.15
C SER A 30 -11.93 16.33 -3.60
N ARG A 31 -11.47 16.12 -2.35
CA ARG A 31 -10.42 16.95 -1.74
C ARG A 31 -9.12 16.90 -2.54
N LEU A 32 -8.75 15.73 -3.03
CA LEU A 32 -7.53 15.57 -3.84
C LEU A 32 -7.62 16.29 -5.18
N ARG A 33 -8.80 16.42 -5.79
CA ARG A 33 -8.97 17.23 -7.01
C ARG A 33 -8.71 18.71 -6.74
N ASP A 34 -9.12 19.20 -5.57
CA ASP A 34 -8.87 20.58 -5.16
C ASP A 34 -7.37 20.81 -4.91
N ASP A 35 -6.69 19.86 -4.26
CA ASP A 35 -5.26 19.94 -3.94
C ASP A 35 -4.33 19.66 -5.14
N LEU A 36 -4.78 18.87 -6.13
CA LEU A 36 -3.99 18.39 -7.27
C LEU A 36 -4.75 18.57 -8.60
N PRO A 37 -4.96 19.80 -9.07
CA PRO A 37 -5.79 20.10 -10.24
C PRO A 37 -5.24 19.52 -11.56
N GLU A 38 -3.94 19.25 -11.64
CA GLU A 38 -3.25 18.70 -12.81
C GLU A 38 -3.27 17.16 -12.88
N VAL A 39 -3.81 16.49 -11.84
CA VAL A 39 -3.79 15.03 -11.72
C VAL A 39 -5.22 14.49 -11.86
N GLU A 40 -5.41 13.47 -12.69
CA GLU A 40 -6.70 12.80 -12.83
C GLU A 40 -7.01 11.98 -11.55
N ILE A 41 -8.00 12.41 -10.77
CA ILE A 41 -8.41 11.70 -9.55
C ILE A 41 -9.74 10.96 -9.76
N LEU A 42 -9.72 9.64 -9.57
CA LEU A 42 -10.86 8.75 -9.70
C LEU A 42 -11.13 8.00 -8.39
N ALA A 43 -12.39 7.87 -8.00
CA ALA A 43 -12.79 6.95 -6.95
C ALA A 43 -13.26 5.64 -7.57
N GLU A 44 -12.61 4.53 -7.21
CA GLU A 44 -12.78 3.21 -7.81
C GLU A 44 -13.45 2.24 -6.83
N ASP A 45 -14.19 1.27 -7.36
CA ASP A 45 -14.84 0.21 -6.56
C ASP A 45 -14.01 -1.09 -6.55
N ASP A 46 -13.21 -1.29 -7.60
CA ASP A 46 -12.40 -2.49 -7.78
C ASP A 46 -10.93 -2.23 -7.38
N HIS A 47 -10.65 -2.45 -6.10
CA HIS A 47 -9.29 -2.39 -5.57
C HIS A 47 -8.34 -3.40 -6.20
N GLN A 48 -8.82 -4.58 -6.61
CA GLN A 48 -7.96 -5.59 -7.24
C GLN A 48 -7.52 -5.12 -8.63
N ARG A 49 -8.44 -4.57 -9.42
CA ARG A 49 -8.09 -3.95 -10.71
C ARG A 49 -7.17 -2.76 -10.53
N SER A 50 -7.43 -1.92 -9.52
CA SER A 50 -6.58 -0.76 -9.23
C SER A 50 -5.16 -1.20 -8.87
N ALA A 51 -5.02 -2.22 -8.03
CA ALA A 51 -3.72 -2.75 -7.63
C ALA A 51 -2.90 -3.29 -8.82
N ARG A 52 -3.54 -3.95 -9.78
CA ARG A 52 -2.86 -4.52 -10.96
C ARG A 52 -2.35 -3.48 -11.96
N ASN A 53 -3.00 -2.31 -12.02
CA ASN A 53 -2.78 -1.29 -13.05
C ASN A 53 -2.15 -0.01 -12.51
N ALA A 54 -1.63 -0.02 -11.28
CA ALA A 54 -0.96 1.13 -10.66
C ALA A 54 0.55 0.92 -10.64
N ASP A 55 1.33 1.95 -10.95
CA ASP A 55 2.80 1.90 -10.77
C ASP A 55 3.18 2.05 -9.29
N ILE A 56 2.36 2.78 -8.53
CA ILE A 56 2.54 3.04 -7.11
C ILE A 56 1.25 2.71 -6.36
N LEU A 57 1.35 1.87 -5.34
CA LEU A 57 0.26 1.55 -4.42
C LEU A 57 0.58 2.14 -3.03
N ILE A 58 -0.40 2.84 -2.45
CA ILE A 58 -0.30 3.35 -1.08
C ILE A 58 -1.44 2.74 -0.27
N THR A 59 -1.11 2.00 0.79
CA THR A 59 -2.09 1.44 1.74
C THR A 59 -2.04 2.19 3.06
N ALA A 60 -3.20 2.61 3.54
CA ALA A 60 -3.35 3.41 4.77
C ALA A 60 -4.66 3.04 5.48
N THR A 61 -4.85 1.76 5.74
CA THR A 61 -6.06 1.17 6.31
C THR A 61 -5.76 0.53 7.66
N ALA A 62 -6.71 0.65 8.60
CA ALA A 62 -6.67 -0.10 9.86
C ALA A 62 -7.22 -1.53 9.68
N SER A 63 -6.91 -2.19 8.55
CA SER A 63 -7.37 -3.56 8.31
C SER A 63 -6.67 -4.55 9.24
N ARG A 64 -7.40 -5.58 9.68
CA ARG A 64 -6.86 -6.74 10.41
C ARG A 64 -6.66 -7.97 9.54
N GLN A 65 -7.11 -7.88 8.30
CA GLN A 65 -6.95 -8.94 7.30
C GLN A 65 -6.25 -8.35 6.07
N PRO A 66 -5.24 -9.06 5.53
CA PRO A 66 -4.61 -8.66 4.28
C PRO A 66 -5.65 -8.40 3.20
N PHE A 67 -5.64 -7.20 2.64
CA PHE A 67 -6.51 -6.85 1.53
C PHE A 67 -5.73 -6.72 0.23
N LEU A 68 -4.44 -6.35 0.28
CA LEU A 68 -3.56 -6.39 -0.88
C LEU A 68 -2.87 -7.76 -0.95
N ARG A 69 -2.99 -8.42 -2.10
CA ARG A 69 -2.38 -9.73 -2.35
C ARG A 69 -1.22 -9.62 -3.31
N GLY A 70 -0.14 -10.35 -3.06
CA GLY A 70 1.02 -10.38 -3.93
C GLY A 70 0.69 -10.83 -5.36
N SER A 71 -0.31 -11.71 -5.52
CA SER A 71 -0.78 -12.17 -6.84
C SER A 71 -1.43 -11.07 -7.70
N TRP A 72 -1.67 -9.89 -7.14
CA TRP A 72 -2.17 -8.73 -7.87
C TRP A 72 -1.07 -7.76 -8.27
N LEU A 73 0.15 -7.95 -7.75
CA LEU A 73 1.28 -7.08 -8.03
C LEU A 73 1.94 -7.42 -9.37
N SER A 74 2.27 -6.36 -10.11
CA SER A 74 3.00 -6.38 -11.38
C SER A 74 4.47 -6.00 -11.17
N GLU A 75 5.34 -6.39 -12.09
CA GLU A 75 6.75 -5.99 -12.07
C GLU A 75 6.89 -4.45 -12.19
N GLY A 76 7.90 -3.88 -11.52
CA GLY A 76 8.15 -2.44 -11.52
C GLY A 76 7.29 -1.62 -10.55
N GLN A 77 6.36 -2.25 -9.82
CA GLN A 77 5.51 -1.55 -8.86
C GLN A 77 6.22 -1.17 -7.57
N HIS A 78 5.87 -0.01 -7.01
CA HIS A 78 6.23 0.39 -5.65
C HIS A 78 5.02 0.30 -4.72
N VAL A 79 5.19 -0.33 -3.55
CA VAL A 79 4.15 -0.42 -2.52
C VAL A 79 4.62 0.30 -1.27
N THR A 80 3.84 1.28 -0.81
CA THR A 80 4.03 1.95 0.48
C THR A 80 2.88 1.54 1.41
N ALA A 81 3.16 0.71 2.42
CA ALA A 81 2.19 0.30 3.43
C ALA A 81 2.45 1.02 4.76
N ILE A 82 1.42 1.69 5.28
CA ILE A 82 1.55 2.61 6.43
C ILE A 82 0.55 2.26 7.55
N GLY A 83 -0.50 1.49 7.25
CA GLY A 83 -1.64 1.28 8.16
C GLY A 83 -1.44 0.19 9.22
N ALA A 84 -0.43 -0.67 9.07
CA ALA A 84 -0.17 -1.77 10.00
C ALA A 84 0.78 -1.36 11.14
N ASP A 85 0.31 -0.46 12.02
CA ASP A 85 1.05 0.08 13.17
C ASP A 85 0.79 -0.66 14.50
N ASP A 86 0.01 -1.75 14.47
CA ASP A 86 -0.33 -2.58 15.64
C ASP A 86 -0.16 -4.08 15.28
N ALA A 87 0.07 -4.94 16.27
CA ALA A 87 0.40 -6.36 16.10
C ALA A 87 -0.69 -7.17 15.37
N ASP A 88 -1.95 -6.75 15.49
CA ASP A 88 -3.10 -7.39 14.85
C ASP A 88 -3.46 -6.81 13.47
N LYS A 89 -2.86 -5.68 13.09
CA LYS A 89 -3.17 -5.04 11.82
C LYS A 89 -2.38 -5.68 10.70
N ARG A 90 -3.08 -5.95 9.60
CA ARG A 90 -2.52 -6.53 8.40
C ARG A 90 -3.13 -5.92 7.15
N GLU A 91 -2.30 -5.32 6.31
CA GLU A 91 -2.69 -4.78 5.01
C GLU A 91 -2.24 -5.69 3.86
N LEU A 92 -1.07 -6.32 4.01
CA LEU A 92 -0.38 -7.07 2.96
C LEU A 92 -0.35 -8.57 3.27
N ASP A 93 -0.50 -9.42 2.25
CA ASP A 93 -0.24 -10.84 2.41
C ASP A 93 1.27 -11.15 2.29
N SER A 94 1.67 -12.35 2.69
CA SER A 94 3.05 -12.81 2.55
C SER A 94 3.50 -12.88 1.09
N GLY A 95 2.57 -13.02 0.14
CA GLY A 95 2.86 -12.98 -1.29
C GLY A 95 3.41 -11.63 -1.75
N CYS A 96 3.01 -10.52 -1.12
CA CYS A 96 3.56 -9.19 -1.42
C CYS A 96 5.07 -9.16 -1.15
N TYR A 97 5.49 -9.68 0.01
CA TYR A 97 6.90 -9.73 0.40
C TYR A 97 7.70 -10.73 -0.44
N ALA A 98 7.12 -11.88 -0.76
CA ALA A 98 7.78 -12.89 -1.60
C ALA A 98 8.08 -12.41 -3.02
N ARG A 99 7.33 -11.43 -3.52
CA ARG A 99 7.51 -10.83 -4.86
C ARG A 99 8.36 -9.56 -4.84
N ALA A 100 8.64 -9.01 -3.66
CA ALA A 100 9.37 -7.76 -3.55
C ALA A 100 10.86 -8.00 -3.83
N ASP A 101 11.43 -7.25 -4.78
CA ASP A 101 12.87 -7.24 -5.02
C ASP A 101 13.65 -6.63 -3.84
N ARG A 102 13.01 -5.68 -3.14
CA ARG A 102 13.56 -4.96 -1.97
C ARG A 102 12.47 -4.67 -0.97
N VAL A 103 12.81 -4.80 0.32
CA VAL A 103 11.91 -4.42 1.40
C VAL A 103 12.60 -3.41 2.30
N VAL A 104 12.05 -2.20 2.29
CA VAL A 104 12.55 -1.09 3.10
C VAL A 104 11.58 -0.85 4.24
N ILE A 105 12.13 -0.75 5.44
CA ILE A 105 11.40 -0.44 6.68
C ILE A 105 12.01 0.78 7.34
N ASP A 106 11.16 1.56 8.01
CA ASP A 106 11.56 2.76 8.76
C ASP A 106 12.34 2.40 10.04
N SER A 107 11.95 1.32 10.73
CA SER A 107 12.57 0.86 11.96
C SER A 107 12.56 -0.66 12.08
N ARG A 108 13.76 -1.24 12.21
CA ARG A 108 13.96 -2.67 12.51
C ARG A 108 13.36 -3.08 13.85
N VAL A 109 13.45 -2.20 14.86
CA VAL A 109 12.99 -2.50 16.22
C VAL A 109 11.46 -2.54 16.27
N LEU A 110 10.78 -1.55 15.68
CA LEU A 110 9.31 -1.51 15.67
C LEU A 110 8.75 -2.66 14.83
N ASN A 111 9.35 -2.94 13.68
CA ASN A 111 8.91 -4.04 12.84
C ASN A 111 9.06 -5.41 13.52
N GLN A 112 9.93 -5.61 14.50
CA GLN A 112 9.97 -6.88 15.24
C GLN A 112 8.76 -7.05 16.19
N GLN A 113 8.09 -5.96 16.55
CA GLN A 113 7.05 -5.91 17.57
C GLN A 113 5.63 -5.83 16.98
N CYS A 114 5.48 -5.19 15.82
CA CYS A 114 4.18 -4.99 15.16
C CYS A 114 4.30 -4.97 13.62
N GLY A 115 3.13 -5.02 12.94
CA GLY A 115 3.01 -4.84 11.49
C GLY A 115 2.94 -6.12 10.65
N ASP A 116 2.89 -5.92 9.33
CA ASP A 116 2.69 -6.96 8.31
C ASP A 116 3.91 -7.91 8.13
N LEU A 117 5.12 -7.40 8.38
CA LEU A 117 6.36 -8.06 7.99
C LEU A 117 6.68 -9.32 8.82
N PRO A 118 6.72 -9.32 10.17
CA PRO A 118 7.05 -10.51 10.96
C PRO A 118 6.21 -11.75 10.66
N PRO A 119 4.86 -11.67 10.60
CA PRO A 119 4.07 -12.84 10.28
C PRO A 119 4.31 -13.32 8.84
N ALA A 120 4.58 -12.41 7.90
CA ALA A 120 4.93 -12.78 6.54
C ALA A 120 6.27 -13.53 6.48
N LEU A 121 7.31 -13.04 7.16
CA LEU A 121 8.62 -13.69 7.21
C LEU A 121 8.55 -15.09 7.81
N LYS A 122 7.81 -15.24 8.91
CA LYS A 122 7.56 -16.55 9.53
C LYS A 122 6.87 -17.51 8.58
N GLN A 123 5.90 -17.03 7.79
CA GLN A 123 5.18 -17.86 6.81
C GLN A 123 6.07 -18.26 5.64
N LEU A 124 6.91 -17.34 5.15
CA LEU A 124 7.84 -17.57 4.05
C LEU A 124 9.10 -18.34 4.47
N LYS A 125 9.34 -18.48 5.78
CA LYS A 125 10.55 -19.05 6.37
C LYS A 125 11.82 -18.30 5.93
N ILE A 126 11.72 -16.97 5.84
CA ILE A 126 12.81 -16.07 5.48
C ILE A 126 13.29 -15.37 6.75
N GLN A 127 14.61 -15.32 6.97
CA GLN A 127 15.19 -14.51 8.04
C GLN A 127 15.20 -13.04 7.64
N PRO A 128 15.03 -12.09 8.58
CA PRO A 128 15.05 -10.66 8.26
C PRO A 128 16.28 -10.17 7.48
N ASP A 129 17.43 -10.81 7.67
CA ASP A 129 18.68 -10.47 6.99
C ASP A 129 18.77 -11.00 5.54
N GLU A 130 17.83 -11.86 5.15
CA GLU A 130 17.70 -12.41 3.79
C GLU A 130 16.76 -11.56 2.91
N LEU A 131 16.09 -10.55 3.47
CA LEU A 131 15.35 -9.56 2.67
C LEU A 131 16.32 -8.53 2.10
N GLY A 132 16.34 -8.44 0.78
CA GLY A 132 17.17 -7.50 0.03
C GLY A 132 16.92 -6.04 0.36
#